data_AF-A0A9D9K4C0-F1
#
_entry.id   AF-A0A9D9K4C0-F1
#
_cell.length_a   1.000
_cell.length_b   1.000
_cell.length_c   1.000
_cell.angle_alpha   90.00
_cell.angle_beta   90.00
_cell.angle_gamma   90.00
#
_symmetry.space_group_name_H-M   'P 1'
#
loop_
_entity.id
_entity.type
_entity.pdbx_description
1 polymer ?
#
loop_
_entity_poly.entity_id
_entity_poly.type
_entity_poly.pdbx_seq_one_letter_code
_entity_poly.pdbx_strand_id
1 'polypeptide(L)'
;MLLTIDIGNTNIKIGVYQDERLAAHWRVTTERHRLADEYLVLLHNLFDLGGIDPREIDGCAISCVVPPLTGEFRTLCRTYFHVEPLMVSAATPTGLRYNVDTPAELGADRIANSLAAFRRYGGPVIVLAFGTATTFDVITADGEYIGGAIAPGIGISADALFRLAAKLYQVELVRPPSVIGKNTIHHMQSGVILGYAGLVEGLVHRMQTELGTSCPVVATGGLAELIAAETEAITIVEPYLTLEGLRLIYEMNRS
;
A
#
# COMPACT_ATOMS: atom_id res chain seq x y z
N MET A 1 9.06 7.96 -19.74
CA MET A 1 8.14 7.12 -18.94
C MET A 1 8.60 7.10 -17.49
N LEU A 2 7.66 7.09 -16.55
CA LEU A 2 7.99 7.10 -15.12
C LEU A 2 7.92 5.71 -14.52
N LEU A 3 9.00 5.27 -13.87
CA LEU A 3 9.03 4.10 -13.02
C LEU A 3 8.61 4.46 -11.59
N THR A 4 7.63 3.75 -11.04
CA THR A 4 7.20 3.86 -9.64
C THR A 4 7.44 2.54 -8.94
N ILE A 5 8.06 2.58 -7.76
CA ILE A 5 8.40 1.37 -7.00
C ILE A 5 7.98 1.55 -5.54
N ASP A 6 7.12 0.67 -5.04
CA ASP A 6 6.74 0.61 -3.64
C ASP A 6 7.33 -0.65 -3.01
N ILE A 7 8.36 -0.47 -2.18
CA ILE A 7 9.13 -1.54 -1.54
C ILE A 7 8.58 -1.74 -0.12
N GLY A 8 7.60 -2.64 -0.02
CA GLY A 8 7.02 -3.10 1.23
C GLY A 8 7.80 -4.25 1.88
N ASN A 9 7.44 -4.62 3.10
CA ASN A 9 8.08 -5.70 3.84
C ASN A 9 7.90 -7.09 3.21
N THR A 10 6.74 -7.33 2.60
CA THR A 10 6.38 -8.64 2.02
C THR A 10 6.49 -8.62 0.49
N ASN A 11 6.13 -7.50 -0.14
CA ASN A 11 6.10 -7.39 -1.59
C ASN A 11 6.65 -6.05 -2.06
N ILE A 12 7.24 -6.07 -3.25
CA ILE A 12 7.57 -4.89 -4.04
C ILE A 12 6.54 -4.76 -5.14
N LYS A 13 5.85 -3.62 -5.21
CA LYS A 13 4.98 -3.26 -6.33
C LYS A 13 5.76 -2.36 -7.28
N ILE A 14 5.67 -2.65 -8.57
CA ILE A 14 6.36 -1.92 -9.62
C ILE A 14 5.29 -1.44 -10.60
N GLY A 15 5.34 -0.17 -10.98
CA GLY A 15 4.45 0.41 -11.98
C GLY A 15 5.22 1.27 -12.97
N VAL A 16 4.90 1.16 -14.26
CA VAL A 16 5.43 2.03 -15.30
C VAL A 16 4.29 2.89 -15.82
N TYR A 17 4.45 4.21 -15.70
CA TYR A 17 3.51 5.19 -16.18
C TYR A 17 3.98 5.81 -17.49
N GLN A 18 3.05 5.89 -18.43
CA GLN A 18 3.14 6.74 -19.60
C GLN A 18 2.13 7.86 -19.42
N ASP A 19 2.62 9.06 -19.12
CA ASP A 19 1.83 10.17 -18.62
C ASP A 19 1.02 9.74 -17.38
N GLU A 20 -0.30 9.93 -17.39
CA GLU A 20 -1.17 9.52 -16.27
C GLU A 20 -1.58 8.04 -16.32
N ARG A 21 -1.27 7.32 -17.42
CA ARG A 21 -1.71 5.94 -17.63
C ARG A 21 -0.69 4.94 -17.08
N LEU A 22 -1.14 4.06 -16.19
CA LEU A 22 -0.36 2.91 -15.73
C LEU A 22 -0.22 1.90 -16.88
N ALA A 23 0.89 1.96 -17.62
CA ALA A 23 1.14 1.17 -18.81
C ALA A 23 1.42 -0.30 -18.49
N ALA A 24 2.14 -0.56 -17.40
CA ALA A 24 2.41 -1.89 -16.90
C ALA A 24 2.57 -1.86 -15.38
N HIS A 25 2.30 -2.99 -14.73
CA HIS A 25 2.54 -3.15 -13.30
C HIS A 25 2.85 -4.61 -12.94
N TRP A 26 3.63 -4.79 -11.89
CA TRP A 26 4.00 -6.09 -11.38
C TRP A 26 4.08 -6.09 -9.86
N ARG A 27 4.05 -7.29 -9.30
CA ARG A 27 4.27 -7.53 -7.88
C ARG A 27 5.24 -8.68 -7.72
N VAL A 28 6.28 -8.47 -6.92
CA VAL A 28 7.28 -9.49 -6.59
C VAL A 28 7.46 -9.57 -5.08
N THR A 29 8.03 -10.67 -4.60
CA THR A 29 8.36 -10.83 -3.18
C THR A 29 9.54 -9.94 -2.82
N THR A 30 9.50 -9.34 -1.63
CA THR A 30 10.61 -8.57 -1.10
C THR A 30 11.70 -9.50 -0.58
N GLU A 31 12.86 -9.49 -1.24
CA GLU A 31 14.04 -10.23 -0.80
C GLU A 31 15.08 -9.26 -0.26
N ARG A 32 15.23 -9.19 1.07
CA ARG A 32 16.02 -8.16 1.77
C ARG A 32 17.52 -8.21 1.50
N HIS A 33 18.00 -9.35 1.02
CA HIS A 33 19.43 -9.60 0.76
C HIS A 33 19.75 -9.63 -0.73
N ARG A 34 18.75 -9.42 -1.60
CA ARG A 34 18.94 -9.41 -3.04
C ARG A 34 19.64 -8.11 -3.46
N LEU A 35 20.66 -8.25 -4.31
CA LEU A 35 21.49 -7.16 -4.80
C LEU A 35 20.87 -6.46 -6.02
N ALA A 36 21.37 -5.26 -6.34
CA ALA A 36 20.95 -4.46 -7.48
C ALA A 36 20.96 -5.27 -8.80
N ASP A 37 22.00 -6.05 -9.08
CA ASP A 37 22.12 -6.82 -10.32
C ASP A 37 21.07 -7.95 -10.43
N GLU A 38 20.69 -8.56 -9.30
CA GLU A 38 19.64 -9.57 -9.27
C GLU A 38 18.25 -8.95 -9.50
N TYR A 39 18.00 -7.78 -8.91
CA TYR A 39 16.80 -7.01 -9.21
C TYR A 39 16.78 -6.48 -10.65
N LEU A 40 17.94 -6.18 -11.23
CA LEU A 40 18.06 -5.81 -12.63
C LEU A 40 17.59 -6.94 -13.55
N VAL A 41 18.10 -8.16 -13.36
CA VAL A 41 17.67 -9.33 -14.16
C VAL A 41 16.16 -9.54 -14.04
N LEU A 42 15.62 -9.40 -12.83
CA LEU A 42 14.18 -9.48 -12.61
C LEU A 42 13.41 -8.39 -13.37
N LEU A 43 13.80 -7.12 -13.22
CA LEU A 43 13.12 -5.99 -13.87
C LEU A 43 13.23 -6.05 -15.39
N HIS A 44 14.38 -6.44 -15.93
CA HIS A 44 14.57 -6.66 -17.37
C HIS A 44 13.55 -7.67 -17.90
N ASN A 45 13.41 -8.83 -17.24
CA ASN A 45 12.46 -9.86 -17.65
C ASN A 45 11.00 -9.37 -17.55
N LEU A 46 10.67 -8.61 -16.50
CA LEU A 46 9.33 -8.03 -16.36
C LEU A 46 9.04 -7.02 -17.46
N PHE A 47 10.00 -6.16 -17.78
CA PHE A 47 9.87 -5.14 -18.83
C PHE A 47 9.73 -5.78 -20.21
N ASP A 48 10.53 -6.79 -20.52
CA ASP A 48 10.43 -7.56 -21.77
C ASP A 48 9.04 -8.20 -21.92
N LEU A 49 8.55 -8.87 -20.86
CA LEU A 49 7.19 -9.45 -20.84
C LEU A 49 6.07 -8.40 -20.96
N GLY A 50 6.30 -7.19 -20.45
CA GLY A 50 5.36 -6.07 -20.54
C GLY A 50 5.48 -5.21 -21.79
N GLY A 51 6.44 -5.50 -22.68
CA GLY A 51 6.75 -4.66 -23.84
C GLY A 51 7.22 -3.25 -23.47
N ILE A 52 7.88 -3.08 -22.33
CA ILE A 52 8.46 -1.81 -21.89
C ILE A 52 9.93 -1.76 -22.32
N ASP A 53 10.32 -0.72 -23.07
CA ASP A 53 11.72 -0.46 -23.35
C ASP A 53 12.37 0.26 -22.15
N PRO A 54 13.38 -0.34 -21.47
CA PRO A 54 14.07 0.31 -20.35
C PRO A 54 14.64 1.69 -20.68
N ARG A 55 14.98 1.95 -21.96
CA ARG A 55 15.54 3.23 -22.42
C ARG A 55 14.52 4.36 -22.44
N GLU A 56 13.23 4.03 -22.39
CA GLU A 56 12.15 5.02 -22.31
C GLU A 56 11.86 5.45 -20.86
N ILE A 57 12.49 4.83 -19.86
CA ILE A 57 12.41 5.27 -18.46
C ILE A 57 13.27 6.53 -18.28
N ASP A 58 12.62 7.66 -18.01
CA ASP A 58 13.25 8.98 -17.83
C ASP A 58 13.10 9.53 -16.41
N GLY A 59 12.39 8.80 -15.55
CA GLY A 59 12.18 9.15 -14.16
C GLY A 59 11.93 7.93 -13.30
N CYS A 60 12.24 8.04 -12.00
CA CYS A 60 11.94 7.02 -11.02
C CYS A 60 11.50 7.64 -9.69
N ALA A 61 10.46 7.09 -9.07
CA ALA A 61 9.98 7.45 -7.75
C ALA A 61 9.78 6.22 -6.88
N ILE A 62 10.31 6.25 -5.67
CA ILE A 62 10.41 5.07 -4.80
C ILE A 62 9.86 5.38 -3.42
N SER A 63 8.90 4.57 -2.97
CA SER A 63 8.55 4.37 -1.57
C SER A 63 9.33 3.16 -1.06
N CYS A 64 9.99 3.29 0.10
CA CYS A 64 10.72 2.17 0.70
C CYS A 64 10.59 2.17 2.21
N VAL A 65 10.04 1.07 2.76
CA VAL A 65 9.98 0.82 4.20
C VAL A 65 10.91 -0.33 4.63
N VAL A 66 11.85 -0.70 3.75
CA VAL A 66 12.83 -1.78 3.96
C VAL A 66 14.25 -1.22 3.80
N PRO A 67 14.85 -0.69 4.88
CA PRO A 67 16.11 0.08 4.80
C PRO A 67 17.27 -0.60 4.05
N PRO A 68 17.50 -1.93 4.16
CA PRO A 68 18.56 -2.60 3.41
C PRO A 68 18.45 -2.46 1.88
N LEU A 69 17.25 -2.30 1.34
CA LEU A 69 17.02 -2.23 -0.11
C LEU A 69 17.15 -0.82 -0.68
N THR A 70 17.20 0.21 0.17
CA THR A 70 17.31 1.60 -0.29
C THR A 70 18.57 1.86 -1.11
N GLY A 71 19.72 1.31 -0.66
CA GLY A 71 20.98 1.43 -1.39
C GLY A 71 20.94 0.69 -2.73
N GLU A 72 20.43 -0.54 -2.72
CA GLU A 72 20.35 -1.40 -3.91
C GLU A 72 19.49 -0.78 -5.01
N PHE A 73 18.30 -0.27 -4.68
CA PHE A 73 17.42 0.34 -5.67
C PHE A 73 17.93 1.69 -6.17
N ARG A 74 18.66 2.46 -5.35
CA ARG A 74 19.38 3.66 -5.84
C ARG A 74 20.46 3.29 -6.85
N THR A 75 21.28 2.29 -6.54
CA THR A 75 22.34 1.80 -7.44
C THR A 75 21.74 1.28 -8.74
N LEU A 76 20.67 0.50 -8.67
CA LEU A 76 19.95 -0.03 -9.82
C LEU A 76 19.48 1.11 -10.75
N CYS A 77 18.81 2.13 -10.19
CA CYS A 77 18.27 3.24 -10.99
C CYS A 77 19.38 4.06 -11.67
N ARG A 78 20.46 4.37 -10.95
CA ARG A 78 21.58 5.15 -11.49
C ARG A 78 22.37 4.38 -12.54
N THR A 79 22.59 3.10 -12.32
CA THR A 79 23.48 2.29 -13.16
C THR A 79 22.79 1.85 -14.44
N TYR A 80 21.51 1.45 -14.36
CA TYR A 80 20.82 0.82 -15.48
C TYR A 80 19.83 1.75 -16.18
N PHE A 81 19.06 2.53 -15.42
CA PHE A 81 18.10 3.49 -16.00
C PHE A 81 18.72 4.87 -16.22
N HIS A 82 19.93 5.12 -15.69
CA HIS A 82 20.60 6.42 -15.75
C HIS A 82 19.78 7.58 -15.18
N VAL A 83 18.94 7.30 -14.17
CA VAL A 83 18.11 8.29 -13.49
C VAL A 83 18.44 8.37 -11.99
N GLU A 84 18.33 9.57 -11.42
CA GLU A 84 18.32 9.73 -9.97
C GLU A 84 16.90 9.47 -9.45
N PRO A 85 16.67 8.42 -8.63
CA PRO A 85 15.33 8.16 -8.13
C PRO A 85 14.94 9.16 -7.04
N LEU A 86 13.71 9.68 -7.12
CA LEU A 86 13.09 10.41 -6.03
C LEU A 86 12.70 9.42 -4.93
N MET A 87 13.46 9.42 -3.83
CA MET A 87 13.09 8.67 -2.63
C MET A 87 12.06 9.47 -1.83
N VAL A 88 10.83 8.97 -1.75
CA VAL A 88 9.74 9.63 -1.03
C VAL A 88 9.96 9.50 0.48
N SER A 89 9.75 10.60 1.19
CA SER A 89 9.80 10.70 2.65
C SER A 89 8.91 11.84 3.13
N ALA A 90 8.77 12.01 4.45
CA ALA A 90 8.04 13.15 5.02
C ALA A 90 8.64 14.52 4.66
N ALA A 91 9.93 14.56 4.27
CA ALA A 91 10.59 15.78 3.80
C ALA A 91 10.30 16.10 2.32
N THR A 92 9.72 15.15 1.57
CA THR A 92 9.38 15.36 0.16
C THR A 92 8.17 16.30 0.05
N PRO A 93 8.25 17.37 -0.75
CA PRO A 93 7.10 18.23 -1.02
C PRO A 93 5.92 17.45 -1.62
N THR A 94 4.82 17.33 -0.87
CA THR A 94 3.58 16.65 -1.32
C THR A 94 2.37 17.59 -1.37
N GLY A 95 2.47 18.77 -0.75
CA GLY A 95 1.34 19.69 -0.57
C GLY A 95 0.39 19.31 0.56
N LEU A 96 0.56 18.15 1.19
CA LEU A 96 -0.13 17.81 2.44
C LEU A 96 0.58 18.48 3.63
N ARG A 97 -0.19 18.84 4.66
CA ARG A 97 0.36 19.22 5.97
C ARG A 97 0.32 18.02 6.90
N TYR A 98 1.41 17.75 7.62
CA TYR A 98 1.47 16.66 8.58
C TYR A 98 1.28 17.20 9.99
N ASN A 99 0.08 17.02 10.54
CA ASN A 99 -0.29 17.44 11.89
C ASN A 99 -0.26 16.23 12.84
N VAL A 100 0.95 15.75 13.10
CA VAL A 100 1.27 14.65 14.02
C VAL A 100 2.56 14.97 14.76
N ASP A 101 2.78 14.35 15.91
CA ASP A 101 3.94 14.64 16.78
C ASP A 101 5.29 14.35 16.10
N THR A 102 5.37 13.27 15.31
CA THR A 102 6.61 12.81 14.66
C THR A 102 6.44 12.59 13.15
N PRO A 103 6.30 13.66 12.33
CA PRO A 103 6.08 13.51 10.89
C PRO A 103 7.17 12.72 10.17
N ALA A 104 8.41 12.82 10.64
CA ALA A 104 9.57 12.11 10.07
C ALA A 104 9.49 10.57 10.17
N GLU A 105 8.65 10.04 11.07
CA GLU A 105 8.44 8.60 11.25
C GLU A 105 7.36 8.04 10.31
N LEU A 106 6.67 8.89 9.56
CA LEU A 106 5.61 8.47 8.66
C LEU A 106 6.19 7.67 7.48
N GLY A 107 5.62 6.49 7.24
CA GLY A 107 5.98 5.63 6.12
C GLY A 107 5.74 6.32 4.76
N ALA A 108 6.69 6.12 3.83
CA ALA A 108 6.60 6.70 2.49
C ALA A 108 5.37 6.22 1.71
N ASP A 109 4.94 4.97 1.95
CA ASP A 109 3.74 4.37 1.40
C ASP A 109 2.46 5.07 1.91
N ARG A 110 2.39 5.36 3.21
CA ARG A 110 1.28 6.11 3.83
C ARG A 110 1.18 7.53 3.27
N ILE A 111 2.32 8.19 3.04
CA ILE A 111 2.37 9.51 2.40
C ILE A 111 1.82 9.45 0.97
N ALA A 112 2.30 8.49 0.16
CA ALA A 112 1.85 8.33 -1.22
C ALA A 112 0.35 8.01 -1.29
N ASN A 113 -0.12 7.08 -0.46
CA ASN A 113 -1.54 6.71 -0.37
C ASN A 113 -2.42 7.90 0.02
N SER A 114 -2.01 8.66 1.04
CA SER A 114 -2.72 9.85 1.52
C SER A 114 -2.85 10.92 0.43
N LEU A 115 -1.75 11.20 -0.28
CA LEU A 115 -1.77 12.19 -1.35
C LEU A 115 -2.68 11.75 -2.51
N ALA A 116 -2.55 10.50 -2.96
CA ALA A 116 -3.36 9.99 -4.06
C ALA A 116 -4.85 10.03 -3.73
N ALA A 117 -5.24 9.57 -2.54
CA ALA A 117 -6.63 9.60 -2.11
C ALA A 117 -7.17 11.03 -2.01
N PHE A 118 -6.42 11.94 -1.38
CA PHE A 118 -6.84 13.34 -1.25
C PHE A 118 -6.96 14.04 -2.61
N ARG A 119 -6.01 13.81 -3.53
CA ARG A 119 -6.05 14.41 -4.88
C ARG A 119 -7.23 13.92 -5.71
N ARG A 120 -7.61 12.65 -5.54
CA ARG A 120 -8.64 12.01 -6.36
C ARG A 120 -10.05 12.17 -5.80
N TYR A 121 -10.19 12.20 -4.48
CA TYR A 121 -11.47 12.17 -3.79
C TYR A 121 -11.76 13.38 -2.90
N GLY A 122 -10.78 14.29 -2.75
CA GLY A 122 -10.88 15.42 -1.83
C GLY A 122 -10.74 15.01 -0.35
N GLY A 123 -10.95 15.97 0.55
CA GLY A 123 -10.98 15.74 1.99
C GLY A 123 -12.32 16.16 2.62
N PRO A 124 -12.66 15.68 3.83
CA PRO A 124 -11.90 14.67 4.56
C PRO A 124 -11.99 13.29 3.88
N VAL A 125 -10.97 12.46 4.07
CA VAL A 125 -10.88 11.10 3.51
C VAL A 125 -10.12 10.19 4.46
N ILE A 126 -10.57 8.93 4.57
CA ILE A 126 -9.86 7.88 5.30
C ILE A 126 -9.26 6.91 4.29
N VAL A 127 -7.98 6.60 4.42
CA VAL A 127 -7.29 5.63 3.58
C VAL A 127 -6.95 4.38 4.39
N LEU A 128 -7.33 3.22 3.88
CA LEU A 128 -7.00 1.92 4.46
C LEU A 128 -6.03 1.18 3.56
N ALA A 129 -4.91 0.72 4.11
CA ALA A 129 -3.98 -0.13 3.38
C ALA A 129 -3.89 -1.52 4.01
N PHE A 130 -4.35 -2.53 3.27
CA PHE A 130 -4.27 -3.95 3.65
C PHE A 130 -2.92 -4.53 3.18
N GLY A 131 -1.90 -4.39 4.02
CA GLY A 131 -0.55 -4.92 3.79
C GLY A 131 -0.11 -5.89 4.87
N THR A 132 1.21 -5.90 5.14
CA THR A 132 1.80 -6.62 6.28
C THR A 132 1.15 -6.20 7.60
N ALA A 133 0.88 -4.90 7.75
CA ALA A 133 -0.04 -4.34 8.74
C ALA A 133 -1.26 -3.77 8.02
N THR A 134 -2.36 -3.59 8.74
CA THR A 134 -3.51 -2.82 8.25
C THR A 134 -3.39 -1.41 8.79
N THR A 135 -3.18 -0.43 7.92
CA THR A 135 -3.09 0.98 8.33
C THR A 135 -4.35 1.74 7.99
N PHE A 136 -4.65 2.75 8.79
CA PHE A 136 -5.69 3.74 8.61
C PHE A 136 -5.01 5.10 8.66
N ASP A 137 -5.30 5.93 7.67
CA ASP A 137 -4.73 7.26 7.51
C ASP A 137 -5.87 8.26 7.31
N VAL A 138 -5.89 9.33 8.08
CA VAL A 138 -6.96 10.34 8.05
C VAL A 138 -6.42 11.66 7.53
N ILE A 139 -7.05 12.15 6.47
CA ILE A 139 -6.74 13.44 5.86
C ILE A 139 -7.97 14.33 5.98
N THR A 140 -7.81 15.56 6.48
CA THR A 140 -8.90 16.53 6.64
C THR A 140 -9.29 17.21 5.33
N ALA A 141 -10.38 17.98 5.34
CA ALA A 141 -10.80 18.81 4.21
C ALA A 141 -9.71 19.77 3.73
N ASP A 142 -8.91 20.29 4.65
CA ASP A 142 -7.86 21.28 4.37
C ASP A 142 -6.52 20.65 3.95
N GLY A 143 -6.50 19.34 3.68
CA GLY A 143 -5.29 18.61 3.28
C GLY A 143 -4.32 18.36 4.42
N GLU A 144 -4.81 18.23 5.65
CA GLU A 144 -3.98 17.87 6.81
C GLU A 144 -4.06 16.37 7.07
N TYR A 145 -2.92 15.70 7.02
CA TYR A 145 -2.77 14.37 7.59
C TYR A 145 -2.73 14.51 9.13
N ILE A 146 -3.75 13.96 9.81
CA ILE A 146 -3.92 14.10 11.27
C ILE A 146 -3.66 12.79 12.04
N GLY A 147 -3.10 11.80 11.37
CA GLY A 147 -2.79 10.49 11.95
C GLY A 147 -3.77 9.40 11.52
N GLY A 148 -4.00 8.43 12.41
CA GLY A 148 -4.87 7.29 12.15
C GLY A 148 -4.55 6.11 13.05
N ALA A 149 -4.60 4.88 12.52
CA ALA A 149 -4.43 3.67 13.32
C ALA A 149 -3.60 2.61 12.58
N ILE A 150 -2.99 1.70 13.34
CA ILE A 150 -2.31 0.51 12.81
C ILE A 150 -2.86 -0.71 13.56
N ALA A 151 -3.39 -1.66 12.81
CA ALA A 151 -3.76 -2.97 13.30
C ALA A 151 -2.83 -4.02 12.67
N PRO A 152 -2.77 -5.25 13.23
CA PRO A 152 -2.16 -6.37 12.52
C PRO A 152 -2.68 -6.49 11.08
N GLY A 153 -1.90 -7.10 10.20
CA GLY A 153 -2.39 -7.47 8.86
C GLY A 153 -3.16 -8.78 8.94
N ILE A 154 -4.17 -8.96 8.07
CA ILE A 154 -5.01 -10.17 8.03
C ILE A 154 -4.15 -11.44 7.93
N GLY A 155 -3.14 -11.41 7.06
CA GLY A 155 -2.20 -12.52 6.89
C GLY A 155 -1.38 -12.82 8.15
N ILE A 156 -0.89 -11.79 8.85
CA ILE A 156 -0.16 -11.97 10.12
C ILE A 156 -1.08 -12.52 11.21
N SER A 157 -2.30 -12.00 11.32
CA SER A 157 -3.29 -12.49 12.28
C SER A 157 -3.60 -13.97 12.05
N ALA A 158 -3.79 -14.37 10.79
CA ALA A 158 -4.03 -15.77 10.43
C ALA A 158 -2.79 -16.65 10.71
N ASP A 159 -1.60 -16.22 10.30
CA ASP A 159 -0.34 -16.93 10.54
C ASP A 159 -0.07 -17.15 12.04
N ALA A 160 -0.37 -16.15 12.88
CA ALA A 160 -0.27 -16.28 14.32
C ALA A 160 -1.18 -17.38 14.88
N LEU A 161 -2.42 -17.49 14.40
CA LEU A 161 -3.33 -18.57 14.80
C LEU A 161 -2.76 -19.95 14.42
N PHE A 162 -2.20 -20.09 13.22
CA PHE A 162 -1.62 -21.35 12.77
C PHE A 162 -0.37 -21.75 13.56
N ARG A 163 0.48 -20.78 13.90
CA ARG A 163 1.76 -21.06 14.58
C ARG A 163 1.60 -21.31 16.07
N LEU A 164 0.67 -20.60 16.73
CA LEU A 164 0.57 -20.58 18.18
C LEU A 164 -0.52 -21.52 18.73
N ALA A 165 -1.50 -21.92 17.92
CA ALA A 165 -2.55 -22.83 18.35
C ALA A 165 -2.30 -24.25 17.85
N ALA A 166 -2.08 -25.19 18.78
CA ALA A 166 -1.62 -26.56 18.51
C ALA A 166 -2.53 -27.42 17.57
N LYS A 167 -3.77 -27.00 17.31
CA LYS A 167 -4.74 -27.76 16.48
C LYS A 167 -5.30 -26.96 15.31
N LEU A 168 -4.78 -25.76 15.05
CA LEU A 168 -5.18 -24.97 13.89
C LEU A 168 -4.14 -25.16 12.79
N TYR A 169 -4.60 -25.44 11.57
CA TYR A 169 -3.76 -25.61 10.40
C TYR A 169 -4.02 -24.47 9.42
N GLN A 170 -3.06 -24.24 8.52
CA GLN A 170 -3.15 -23.18 7.54
C GLN A 170 -4.39 -23.37 6.65
N VAL A 171 -5.20 -22.30 6.54
CA VAL A 171 -6.38 -22.27 5.68
C VAL A 171 -6.27 -21.13 4.68
N GLU A 172 -6.87 -21.34 3.51
CA GLU A 172 -7.06 -20.28 2.53
C GLU A 172 -8.03 -19.23 3.07
N LEU A 173 -7.66 -17.96 2.90
CA LEU A 173 -8.46 -16.80 3.32
C LEU A 173 -9.47 -16.45 2.23
N VAL A 174 -10.68 -16.99 2.37
CA VAL A 174 -11.81 -16.72 1.47
C VAL A 174 -13.06 -16.46 2.28
N ARG A 175 -14.09 -15.90 1.62
CA ARG A 175 -15.40 -15.67 2.20
C ARG A 175 -15.96 -16.98 2.81
N PRO A 176 -16.35 -16.99 4.10
CA PRO A 176 -16.98 -18.15 4.70
C PRO A 176 -18.41 -18.35 4.15
N PRO A 177 -18.92 -19.59 4.09
CA PRO A 177 -20.29 -19.84 3.65
C PRO A 177 -21.35 -19.38 4.66
N SER A 178 -20.97 -19.11 5.91
CA SER A 178 -21.83 -18.67 7.01
C SER A 178 -20.98 -18.05 8.12
N VAL A 179 -21.53 -17.06 8.83
CA VAL A 179 -20.91 -16.45 10.02
C VAL A 179 -20.67 -17.52 11.10
N ILE A 180 -21.66 -18.38 11.34
CA ILE A 180 -21.51 -19.50 12.28
C ILE A 180 -20.94 -20.68 11.49
N GLY A 181 -19.63 -20.89 11.62
CA GLY A 181 -18.92 -22.02 11.04
C GLY A 181 -19.39 -23.35 11.66
N LYS A 182 -19.26 -24.44 10.89
CA LYS A 182 -19.60 -25.82 11.35
C LYS A 182 -18.39 -26.74 11.41
N ASN A 183 -17.21 -26.24 11.05
CA ASN A 183 -15.94 -26.93 11.09
C ASN A 183 -14.83 -25.90 11.33
N THR A 184 -13.62 -26.37 11.67
CA THR A 184 -12.48 -25.50 12.01
C THR A 184 -12.15 -24.50 10.88
N ILE A 185 -12.17 -24.94 9.62
CA ILE A 185 -11.88 -24.07 8.47
C ILE A 185 -12.85 -22.88 8.43
N HIS A 186 -14.15 -23.16 8.49
CA HIS A 186 -15.17 -22.12 8.45
C HIS A 186 -15.19 -21.25 9.72
N HIS A 187 -14.87 -21.82 10.90
CA HIS A 187 -14.69 -21.02 12.11
C HIS A 187 -13.56 -19.99 11.93
N MET A 188 -12.44 -20.43 11.36
CA MET A 188 -11.29 -19.56 11.12
C MET A 188 -11.57 -18.52 10.03
N GLN A 189 -12.13 -18.91 8.90
CA GLN A 189 -12.50 -17.99 7.82
C GLN A 189 -13.51 -16.95 8.30
N SER A 190 -14.52 -17.36 9.07
CA SER A 190 -15.48 -16.43 9.68
C SER A 190 -14.80 -15.44 10.63
N GLY A 191 -14.04 -15.95 11.62
CA GLY A 191 -13.40 -15.10 12.61
C GLY A 191 -12.36 -14.16 12.01
N VAL A 192 -11.60 -14.60 11.00
CA VAL A 192 -10.57 -13.77 10.35
C VAL A 192 -11.21 -12.78 9.38
N ILE A 193 -12.04 -13.22 8.43
CA ILE A 193 -12.56 -12.32 7.38
C ILE A 193 -13.62 -11.39 7.92
N LEU A 194 -14.67 -11.93 8.54
CA LEU A 194 -15.79 -11.11 9.04
C LEU A 194 -15.39 -10.35 10.31
N GLY A 195 -14.48 -10.91 11.12
CA GLY A 195 -13.89 -10.18 12.23
C GLY A 195 -13.07 -8.98 11.77
N TYR A 196 -12.33 -9.08 10.66
CA TYR A 196 -11.65 -7.91 10.07
C TYR A 196 -12.61 -6.89 9.48
N ALA A 197 -13.69 -7.32 8.83
CA ALA A 197 -14.74 -6.41 8.39
C ALA A 197 -15.30 -5.60 9.58
N GLY A 198 -15.61 -6.28 10.69
CA GLY A 198 -16.04 -5.60 11.93
C GLY A 198 -14.98 -4.69 12.55
N LEU A 199 -13.69 -5.04 12.48
CA LEU A 199 -12.59 -4.15 12.89
C LEU A 199 -12.58 -2.88 12.05
N VAL A 200 -12.70 -3.01 10.72
CA VAL A 200 -12.74 -1.89 9.79
C VAL A 200 -13.94 -0.98 10.08
N GLU A 201 -15.14 -1.56 10.17
CA GLU A 201 -16.37 -0.83 10.50
C GLU A 201 -16.24 -0.05 11.81
N GLY A 202 -15.75 -0.73 12.85
CA GLY A 202 -15.59 -0.15 14.17
C GLY A 202 -14.62 1.03 14.21
N LEU A 203 -13.47 0.91 13.54
CA LEU A 203 -12.47 1.98 13.49
C LEU A 203 -12.92 3.14 12.59
N VAL A 204 -13.44 2.86 11.39
CA VAL A 204 -13.97 3.88 10.47
C VAL A 204 -15.07 4.69 11.14
N HIS A 205 -16.03 4.02 11.78
CA HIS A 205 -17.13 4.70 12.47
C HIS A 205 -16.62 5.65 13.58
N ARG A 206 -15.63 5.21 14.37
CA ARG A 206 -15.02 6.03 15.43
C ARG A 206 -14.28 7.24 14.85
N MET A 207 -13.47 7.02 13.80
CA MET A 207 -12.75 8.10 13.12
C MET A 207 -13.71 9.13 12.53
N GLN A 208 -14.78 8.70 11.84
CA GLN A 208 -15.79 9.60 11.29
C GLN A 208 -16.58 10.35 12.38
N THR A 209 -16.84 9.69 13.52
CA THR A 209 -17.46 10.34 14.68
C THR A 209 -16.55 11.41 15.27
N GLU A 210 -15.26 11.13 15.41
CA GLU A 210 -14.25 12.09 15.89
C GLU A 210 -14.05 13.27 14.93
N LEU A 211 -14.08 13.01 13.62
CA LEU A 211 -14.09 14.03 12.57
C LEU A 211 -15.38 14.86 12.54
N GLY A 212 -16.47 14.36 13.13
CA GLY A 212 -17.79 14.99 13.08
C GLY A 212 -18.47 14.91 11.70
N THR A 213 -17.96 14.09 10.78
CA THR A 213 -18.54 13.91 9.45
C THR A 213 -18.22 12.53 8.86
N SER A 214 -19.16 12.00 8.06
CA SER A 214 -18.86 10.90 7.15
C SER A 214 -17.96 11.38 6.01
N CYS A 215 -17.10 10.51 5.53
CA CYS A 215 -16.18 10.79 4.42
C CYS A 215 -15.94 9.54 3.58
N PRO A 216 -15.43 9.69 2.33
CA PRO A 216 -14.95 8.56 1.55
C PRO A 216 -13.89 7.77 2.31
N VAL A 217 -13.98 6.46 2.15
CA VAL A 217 -13.08 5.46 2.71
C VAL A 217 -12.47 4.68 1.55
N VAL A 218 -11.18 4.92 1.30
CA VAL A 218 -10.45 4.39 0.15
C VAL A 218 -9.55 3.26 0.62
N ALA A 219 -9.81 2.05 0.15
CA ALA A 219 -9.01 0.88 0.48
C ALA A 219 -8.00 0.54 -0.63
N THR A 220 -6.80 0.12 -0.24
CA THR A 220 -5.78 -0.44 -1.13
C THR A 220 -5.10 -1.64 -0.47
N GLY A 221 -4.24 -2.34 -1.20
CA GLY A 221 -3.50 -3.49 -0.69
C GLY A 221 -4.11 -4.84 -1.09
N GLY A 222 -3.39 -5.91 -0.78
CA GLY A 222 -3.60 -7.22 -1.41
C GLY A 222 -4.91 -7.92 -1.03
N LEU A 223 -5.51 -7.54 0.09
CA LEU A 223 -6.76 -8.12 0.60
C LEU A 223 -7.91 -7.09 0.67
N ALA A 224 -7.74 -5.92 0.04
CA ALA A 224 -8.74 -4.86 0.05
C ALA A 224 -10.07 -5.30 -0.56
N GLU A 225 -10.05 -5.94 -1.73
CA GLU A 225 -11.26 -6.41 -2.41
C GLU A 225 -12.01 -7.46 -1.58
N LEU A 226 -11.28 -8.38 -0.95
CA LEU A 226 -11.87 -9.43 -0.13
C LEU A 226 -12.62 -8.85 1.07
N ILE A 227 -12.06 -7.84 1.74
CA ILE A 227 -12.73 -7.20 2.90
C ILE A 227 -13.83 -6.25 2.45
N ALA A 228 -13.62 -5.48 1.38
CA ALA A 228 -14.63 -4.58 0.83
C ALA A 228 -15.90 -5.32 0.39
N ALA A 229 -15.80 -6.59 -0.02
CA ALA A 229 -16.96 -7.43 -0.32
C ALA A 229 -17.81 -7.79 0.91
N GLU A 230 -17.27 -7.63 2.13
CA GLU A 230 -17.93 -8.01 3.39
C GLU A 230 -18.31 -6.81 4.27
N THR A 231 -18.13 -5.57 3.80
CA THR A 231 -18.53 -4.35 4.55
C THR A 231 -18.89 -3.18 3.63
N GLU A 232 -19.84 -2.35 4.06
CA GLU A 232 -20.18 -1.08 3.41
C GLU A 232 -19.30 0.09 3.89
N ALA A 233 -18.47 -0.12 4.92
CA ALA A 233 -17.59 0.93 5.44
C ALA A 233 -16.50 1.36 4.44
N ILE A 234 -16.13 0.48 3.50
CA ILE A 234 -15.17 0.80 2.43
C ILE A 234 -15.98 1.26 1.22
N THR A 235 -15.77 2.51 0.83
CA THR A 235 -16.51 3.11 -0.29
C THR A 235 -15.87 2.83 -1.64
N ILE A 236 -14.54 2.75 -1.69
CA ILE A 236 -13.74 2.69 -2.92
C ILE A 236 -12.57 1.74 -2.71
N VAL A 237 -12.25 0.92 -3.72
CA VAL A 237 -11.03 0.11 -3.75
C VAL A 237 -10.12 0.58 -4.87
N GLU A 238 -8.89 0.97 -4.53
CA GLU A 238 -7.85 1.43 -5.45
C GLU A 238 -6.59 0.55 -5.34
N PRO A 239 -6.46 -0.52 -6.14
CA PRO A 239 -5.36 -1.48 -6.01
C PRO A 239 -3.96 -0.86 -6.18
N TYR A 240 -3.86 0.22 -6.96
CA TYR A 240 -2.62 0.88 -7.35
C TYR A 240 -2.44 2.27 -6.72
N LEU A 241 -3.21 2.59 -5.66
CA LEU A 241 -3.20 3.90 -4.99
C LEU A 241 -1.78 4.39 -4.65
N THR A 242 -0.93 3.49 -4.14
CA THR A 242 0.45 3.82 -3.77
C THR A 242 1.29 4.21 -4.98
N LEU A 243 1.16 3.47 -6.09
CA LEU A 243 1.90 3.75 -7.32
C LEU A 243 1.44 5.07 -7.95
N GLU A 244 0.14 5.34 -7.90
CA GLU A 244 -0.42 6.63 -8.32
C GLU A 244 0.12 7.78 -7.45
N GLY A 245 0.15 7.59 -6.13
CA GLY A 245 0.73 8.56 -5.20
C GLY A 245 2.19 8.87 -5.50
N LEU A 246 2.99 7.85 -5.80
CA LEU A 246 4.39 8.02 -6.21
C LEU A 246 4.53 8.82 -7.50
N ARG A 247 3.65 8.58 -8.49
CA ARG A 247 3.62 9.39 -9.72
C ARG A 247 3.31 10.85 -9.42
N LEU A 248 2.25 11.12 -8.66
CA LEU A 248 1.84 12.48 -8.29
C LEU A 248 2.96 13.23 -7.55
N ILE A 249 3.60 12.56 -6.57
CA ILE A 249 4.73 13.15 -5.83
C ILE A 249 5.88 13.45 -6.79
N TYR A 250 6.21 12.54 -7.71
CA TYR A 250 7.28 12.76 -8.67
C TYR A 250 7.03 13.96 -9.57
N GLU A 251 5.83 14.08 -10.13
CA GLU A 251 5.44 15.20 -10.99
C GLU A 251 5.52 16.55 -10.26
N MET A 252 5.14 16.59 -8.98
CA MET A 252 5.24 17.79 -8.13
C MET A 252 6.69 18.22 -7.83
N ASN A 253 7.65 17.31 -8.00
CA ASN A 253 9.06 17.53 -7.67
C ASN A 253 9.97 17.51 -8.92
N ARG A 254 9.39 17.46 -10.12
CA ARG A 254 10.13 17.63 -11.37
C ARG A 254 10.43 19.11 -11.60
N SER A 255 11.71 19.42 -11.84
CA SER A 255 12.16 20.71 -12.36
C SER A 255 12.03 20.76 -13.88
#